data_AF-A0A1A9WZ24-F1
#
_entry.id   AF-A0A1A9WZ24-F1
#
_cell.length_a   1.000
_cell.length_b   1.000
_cell.length_c   1.000
_cell.angle_alpha   90.00
_cell.angle_beta   90.00
_cell.angle_gamma   90.00
#
_symmetry.space_group_name_H-M   'P 1'
#
loop_
_entity.id
_entity.type
_entity.pdbx_description
1 polymer ?
#
loop_
_entity_poly.entity_id
_entity_poly.type
_entity_poly.pdbx_seq_one_letter_code
_entity_poly.pdbx_strand_id
1 'polypeptide(L)'
;MEYIFECFYEDTLDKISRNGLQDRSSRRDVLDHLNAIIGGCSDGQNMLTEEVARIAVLAAVRYHRDKKGGNGDVCLMGKFHNILYIALRTCWDWGVRDSAVVVVLLEEIYACEKTFERIFLGALFGPHAPHFIAGWRSDFRDQDENTRAMVYFLHHATSLDMTLPVWIARYEQERMLKFIDIPIESCGRSSPLRVALQASAPDLLLILLRYGAEPNPPDGGSSVVLALLDKLNENGRNYVYQNVSCLEILLRNIPIIEMPYKPIIYSTRREMFFERYGRLLIDKILRKEQVYGVMSLRHLCRCRIRDLLRTNGQLPDGIDTLRLPRRLQRYIDLMEEIEGPETSNNDSNDGVKGFVKQVAEKKSIKPSKLCANNLASVENSQNVATPVITITSADKIVVDSVNGNNDNHNNNSRICTRVGNVSAVEDTVLDKPLTL
;
A
#
# COMPACT_ATOMS: atom_id res chain seq x y z
N MET A 1 4.03 33.52 -13.62
CA MET A 1 4.15 32.43 -12.64
C MET A 1 4.36 31.10 -13.34
N GLU A 2 3.40 30.67 -14.17
CA GLU A 2 3.54 29.43 -14.97
C GLU A 2 4.85 29.38 -15.77
N TYR A 3 5.18 30.46 -16.48
CA TYR A 3 6.43 30.60 -17.23
C TYR A 3 7.70 30.39 -16.37
N ILE A 4 7.69 30.76 -15.09
CA ILE A 4 8.87 30.59 -14.20
C ILE A 4 9.13 29.10 -13.98
N PHE A 5 8.08 28.33 -13.72
CA PHE A 5 8.20 26.88 -13.50
C PHE A 5 8.48 26.13 -14.81
N GLU A 6 7.93 26.58 -15.92
CA GLU A 6 8.27 26.05 -17.25
C GLU A 6 9.76 26.23 -17.56
N CYS A 7 10.29 27.45 -17.41
CA CYS A 7 11.73 27.69 -17.54
C CYS A 7 12.55 26.86 -16.55
N PHE A 8 12.12 26.75 -15.29
CA PHE A 8 12.80 25.91 -14.31
C PHE A 8 12.92 24.46 -14.77
N TYR A 9 11.82 23.85 -15.24
CA TYR A 9 11.83 22.45 -15.65
C TYR A 9 12.65 22.25 -16.93
N GLU A 10 12.55 23.15 -17.91
CA GLU A 10 13.38 23.10 -19.11
C GLU A 10 14.87 23.26 -18.77
N ASP A 11 15.25 24.36 -18.13
CA ASP A 11 16.65 24.70 -17.85
C ASP A 11 17.32 23.70 -16.90
N THR A 12 16.58 23.18 -15.92
CA THR A 12 17.09 22.20 -14.96
C THR A 12 17.23 20.84 -15.62
N LEU A 13 16.20 20.36 -16.33
CA LEU A 13 16.24 19.02 -16.89
C LEU A 13 17.17 18.94 -18.09
N ASP A 14 17.37 19.99 -18.88
CA ASP A 14 18.32 19.97 -20.00
C ASP A 14 19.77 19.76 -19.55
N LYS A 15 20.11 20.21 -18.34
CA LYS A 15 21.45 20.02 -17.74
C LYS A 15 21.64 18.64 -17.10
N ILE A 16 20.56 17.90 -16.86
CA ILE A 16 20.59 16.59 -16.19
C ILE A 16 20.60 15.48 -17.23
N SER A 17 21.44 14.46 -17.02
CA SER A 17 21.46 13.27 -17.88
C SER A 17 20.12 12.51 -17.81
N ARG A 18 19.80 11.66 -18.78
CA ARG A 18 18.51 10.94 -18.80
C ARG A 18 18.23 10.17 -17.49
N ASN A 19 19.26 9.60 -16.86
CA ASN A 19 19.13 8.84 -15.62
C ASN A 19 19.49 9.65 -14.37
N GLY A 20 19.79 10.95 -14.50
CA GLY A 20 20.26 11.78 -13.39
C GLY A 20 19.22 12.10 -12.32
N LEU A 21 18.00 11.55 -12.41
CA LEU A 21 16.98 11.60 -11.34
C LEU A 21 16.64 10.20 -10.80
N GLN A 22 17.43 9.18 -11.12
CA GLN A 22 17.21 7.81 -10.65
C GLN A 22 17.52 7.68 -9.16
N ASP A 23 18.58 8.32 -8.68
CA ASP A 23 18.97 8.32 -7.29
C ASP A 23 18.18 9.37 -6.48
N ARG A 24 18.07 9.09 -5.18
CA ARG A 24 17.31 9.93 -4.25
C ARG A 24 17.99 11.28 -4.00
N SER A 25 19.32 11.32 -3.98
CA SER A 25 20.09 12.55 -3.75
C SER A 25 19.80 13.59 -4.84
N SER A 26 19.93 13.22 -6.11
CA SER A 26 19.69 14.15 -7.21
C SER A 26 18.24 14.62 -7.30
N ARG A 27 17.25 13.77 -6.99
CA ARG A 27 15.86 14.23 -6.85
C ARG A 27 15.70 15.24 -5.72
N ARG A 28 16.39 15.04 -4.60
CA ARG A 28 16.35 15.94 -3.46
C ARG A 28 17.00 17.29 -3.76
N ASP A 29 18.12 17.30 -4.49
CA ASP A 29 18.77 18.54 -4.92
C ASP A 29 17.84 19.38 -5.80
N VAL A 30 17.14 18.74 -6.75
CA VAL A 30 16.15 19.41 -7.60
C VAL A 30 14.94 19.89 -6.79
N LEU A 31 14.47 19.08 -5.84
CA LEU A 31 13.37 19.43 -4.95
C LEU A 31 13.72 20.62 -4.05
N ASP A 32 14.93 20.67 -3.50
CA ASP A 32 15.39 21.76 -2.65
C ASP A 32 15.46 23.08 -3.45
N HIS A 33 15.93 23.02 -4.70
CA HIS A 33 15.91 24.18 -5.60
C HIS A 33 14.48 24.62 -5.94
N LEU A 34 13.58 23.67 -6.25
CA LEU A 34 12.18 23.96 -6.52
C LEU A 34 11.49 24.59 -5.30
N ASN A 35 11.74 24.07 -4.10
CA ASN A 35 11.20 24.60 -2.85
C ASN A 35 11.67 26.04 -2.59
N ALA A 36 12.93 26.36 -2.89
CA ALA A 36 13.44 27.73 -2.81
C ALA A 36 12.72 28.68 -3.79
N ILE A 37 12.46 28.23 -5.03
CA ILE A 37 11.72 29.02 -6.02
C ILE A 37 10.27 29.23 -5.58
N ILE A 38 9.60 28.19 -5.06
CA ILE A 38 8.23 28.30 -4.55
C ILE A 38 8.16 29.33 -3.42
N GLY A 39 9.07 29.26 -2.45
CA GLY A 39 9.17 30.23 -1.36
C GLY A 39 9.40 31.66 -1.87
N GLY A 40 10.38 31.85 -2.75
CA GLY A 40 10.68 33.17 -3.32
C GLY A 40 9.54 33.76 -4.15
N CYS A 41 8.80 32.93 -4.91
CA CYS A 41 7.64 33.38 -5.68
C CYS A 41 6.46 33.74 -4.78
N SER A 42 6.24 32.97 -3.70
CA SER A 42 5.21 33.25 -2.70
C SER A 42 5.45 34.61 -2.03
N ASP A 43 6.68 34.87 -1.59
CA ASP A 43 7.07 36.14 -0.97
C ASP A 43 6.99 37.31 -1.96
N GLY A 44 7.55 37.15 -3.16
CA GLY A 44 7.64 38.22 -4.16
C GLY A 44 6.30 38.62 -4.78
N GLN A 45 5.32 37.70 -4.82
CA GLN A 45 4.00 37.95 -5.40
C GLN A 45 2.89 38.05 -4.36
N ASN A 46 3.22 37.95 -3.07
CA ASN A 46 2.28 37.94 -1.96
C ASN A 46 1.15 36.90 -2.15
N MET A 47 1.54 35.70 -2.58
CA MET A 47 0.64 34.56 -2.80
C MET A 47 0.87 33.50 -1.75
N LEU A 48 -0.16 32.70 -1.42
CA LEU A 48 0.00 31.56 -0.52
C LEU A 48 0.92 30.52 -1.16
N THR A 49 1.85 29.98 -0.36
CA THR A 49 2.82 28.97 -0.80
C THR A 49 2.16 27.74 -1.44
N GLU A 50 1.00 27.32 -0.92
CA GLU A 50 0.17 26.26 -1.47
C GLU A 50 -0.26 26.54 -2.92
N GLU A 51 -0.66 27.77 -3.23
CA GLU A 51 -1.12 28.15 -4.56
C GLU A 51 0.04 28.18 -5.56
N VAL A 52 1.22 28.63 -5.10
CA VAL A 52 2.45 28.58 -5.90
C VAL A 52 2.86 27.13 -6.17
N ALA A 53 2.81 26.27 -5.15
CA ALA A 53 3.10 24.84 -5.28
C ALA A 53 2.12 24.13 -6.24
N ARG A 54 0.84 24.49 -6.20
CA ARG A 54 -0.18 24.01 -7.16
C ARG A 54 0.22 24.33 -8.61
N ILE A 55 0.68 25.55 -8.85
CA ILE A 55 1.15 25.99 -10.18
C ILE A 55 2.40 25.20 -10.60
N ALA A 56 3.36 25.01 -9.70
CA ALA A 56 4.57 24.22 -9.96
C ALA A 56 4.24 22.77 -10.36
N VAL A 57 3.33 22.12 -9.62
CA VAL A 57 2.88 20.75 -9.91
C VAL A 57 2.23 20.64 -11.28
N LEU A 58 1.32 21.57 -11.61
CA LEU A 58 0.68 21.59 -12.93
C LEU A 58 1.68 21.83 -14.06
N ALA A 59 2.67 22.71 -13.84
CA ALA A 59 3.74 22.93 -14.81
C ALA A 59 4.60 21.67 -15.02
N ALA A 60 4.88 20.88 -13.97
CA ALA A 60 5.58 19.60 -14.11
C ALA A 60 4.77 18.58 -14.94
N VAL A 61 3.46 18.49 -14.71
CA VAL A 61 2.56 17.63 -15.49
C VAL A 61 2.51 18.07 -16.96
N ARG A 62 2.39 19.38 -17.23
CA ARG A 62 2.42 19.93 -18.60
C ARG A 62 3.73 19.61 -19.29
N TYR A 63 4.86 19.89 -18.62
CA TYR A 63 6.19 19.56 -19.15
C TYR A 63 6.30 18.07 -19.52
N HIS A 64 5.84 17.15 -18.66
CA HIS A 64 5.82 15.73 -18.98
C HIS A 64 4.94 15.42 -20.21
N ARG A 65 3.73 15.98 -20.27
CA ARG A 65 2.80 15.80 -21.40
C ARG A 65 3.37 16.31 -22.71
N ASP A 66 4.03 17.47 -22.71
CA ASP A 66 4.62 18.05 -23.92
C ASP A 66 5.77 17.18 -24.45
N LYS A 67 6.64 16.68 -23.55
CA LYS A 67 7.73 15.77 -23.94
C LYS A 67 7.21 14.40 -24.39
N LYS A 68 6.11 13.91 -23.80
CA LYS A 68 5.42 12.69 -24.21
C LYS A 68 4.74 12.85 -25.58
N GLY A 69 4.01 13.95 -25.80
CA GLY A 69 3.35 14.26 -27.07
C GLY A 69 4.35 14.48 -28.22
N GLY A 70 5.47 15.16 -27.93
CA GLY A 70 6.60 15.29 -28.86
C GLY A 70 7.30 13.96 -29.19
N ASN A 71 7.02 12.89 -28.44
CA ASN A 71 7.56 11.54 -28.62
C ASN A 71 6.45 10.53 -29.01
N GLY A 72 5.44 10.98 -29.76
CA GLY A 72 4.37 10.11 -30.28
C GLY A 72 3.48 9.52 -29.18
N ASP A 73 3.19 10.30 -28.14
CA ASP A 73 2.42 9.93 -26.95
C ASP A 73 3.03 8.81 -26.09
N VAL A 74 4.32 8.51 -26.28
CA VAL A 74 5.08 7.57 -25.47
C VAL A 74 5.98 8.32 -24.50
N CYS A 75 5.90 7.99 -23.20
CA CYS A 75 6.74 8.65 -22.20
C CYS A 75 8.22 8.28 -22.37
N LEU A 76 9.09 9.29 -22.31
CA LEU A 76 10.54 9.15 -22.45
C LEU A 76 11.24 8.51 -21.24
N MET A 77 10.52 8.23 -20.14
CA MET A 77 11.08 7.68 -18.90
C MET A 77 12.23 8.53 -18.31
N GLY A 78 12.96 7.99 -17.33
CA GLY A 78 14.12 8.65 -16.73
C GLY A 78 13.76 10.01 -16.13
N LYS A 79 14.56 11.04 -16.41
CA LYS A 79 14.36 12.41 -15.91
C LYS A 79 13.01 13.01 -16.29
N PHE A 80 12.49 12.68 -17.48
CA PHE A 80 11.24 13.22 -17.99
C PHE A 80 10.03 12.68 -17.23
N HIS A 81 10.10 11.43 -16.76
CA HIS A 81 9.06 10.81 -15.94
C HIS A 81 9.26 11.07 -14.45
N ASN A 82 10.50 11.04 -13.96
CA ASN A 82 10.81 11.23 -12.56
C ASN A 82 10.46 12.63 -12.04
N ILE A 83 10.24 13.60 -12.92
CA ILE A 83 9.70 14.92 -12.54
C ILE A 83 8.30 14.83 -11.93
N LEU A 84 7.50 13.83 -12.30
CA LEU A 84 6.18 13.58 -11.70
C LEU A 84 6.31 13.17 -10.23
N TYR A 85 7.39 12.47 -9.84
CA TYR A 85 7.64 12.13 -8.45
C TYR A 85 8.20 13.30 -7.63
N ILE A 86 8.94 14.21 -8.28
CA ILE A 86 9.30 15.49 -7.67
C ILE A 86 8.02 16.29 -7.42
N ALA A 87 7.12 16.40 -8.41
CA ALA A 87 5.82 17.05 -8.24
C ALA A 87 4.97 16.38 -7.15
N LEU A 88 4.97 15.05 -7.07
CA LEU A 88 4.28 14.28 -6.03
C LEU A 88 4.82 14.65 -4.66
N ARG A 89 6.14 14.72 -4.52
CA ARG A 89 6.79 15.16 -3.28
C ARG A 89 6.47 16.63 -2.96
N THR A 90 6.44 17.51 -3.96
CA THR A 90 6.04 18.92 -3.81
C THR A 90 4.60 19.07 -3.31
N CYS A 91 3.66 18.27 -3.83
CA CYS A 91 2.27 18.25 -3.32
C CYS A 91 2.23 18.00 -1.81
N TRP A 92 2.97 17.00 -1.36
CA TRP A 92 3.06 16.64 0.05
C TRP A 92 3.76 17.71 0.90
N ASP A 93 4.93 18.19 0.48
CA ASP A 93 5.74 19.14 1.26
C ASP A 93 5.01 20.47 1.49
N TRP A 94 4.23 20.93 0.50
CA TRP A 94 3.47 22.18 0.59
C TRP A 94 1.98 21.99 0.93
N GLY A 95 1.54 20.74 1.13
CA GLY A 95 0.17 20.42 1.52
C GLY A 95 -0.89 20.95 0.55
N VAL A 96 -0.70 20.73 -0.76
CA VAL A 96 -1.65 21.16 -1.79
C VAL A 96 -3.04 20.57 -1.50
N ARG A 97 -4.06 21.41 -1.28
CA ARG A 97 -5.42 20.93 -0.90
C ARG A 97 -6.33 20.67 -2.08
N ASP A 98 -5.98 21.18 -3.26
CA ASP A 98 -6.75 20.98 -4.48
C ASP A 98 -6.66 19.52 -4.96
N SER A 99 -7.68 18.72 -4.64
CA SER A 99 -7.75 17.31 -5.04
C SER A 99 -7.73 17.12 -6.56
N ALA A 100 -8.22 18.07 -7.36
CA ALA A 100 -8.20 17.94 -8.81
C ALA A 100 -6.77 17.94 -9.35
N VAL A 101 -5.91 18.80 -8.79
CA VAL A 101 -4.49 18.86 -9.18
C VAL A 101 -3.73 17.60 -8.77
N VAL A 102 -3.99 17.10 -7.56
CA VAL A 102 -3.36 15.85 -7.09
C VAL A 102 -3.83 14.66 -7.93
N VAL A 103 -5.12 14.55 -8.26
CA VAL A 103 -5.65 13.47 -9.10
C VAL A 103 -5.09 13.55 -10.53
N VAL A 104 -5.01 14.73 -11.14
CA VAL A 104 -4.38 14.90 -12.47
C VAL A 104 -2.94 14.41 -12.47
N LEU A 105 -2.17 14.66 -11.42
CA LEU A 105 -0.82 14.15 -11.28
C LEU A 105 -0.80 12.61 -11.16
N LEU A 106 -1.68 12.04 -10.34
CA LEU A 106 -1.78 10.59 -10.17
C LEU A 106 -2.20 9.88 -11.47
N GLU A 107 -3.14 10.45 -12.22
CA GLU A 107 -3.55 9.97 -13.54
C GLU A 107 -2.38 9.98 -14.53
N GLU A 108 -1.57 11.04 -14.52
CA GLU A 108 -0.40 11.15 -15.40
C GLU A 108 0.66 10.08 -15.06
N ILE A 109 0.90 9.83 -13.77
CA ILE A 109 1.78 8.74 -13.31
C ILE A 109 1.23 7.39 -13.77
N TYR A 110 -0.05 7.13 -13.53
CA TYR A 110 -0.70 5.87 -13.88
C TYR A 110 -0.73 5.62 -15.39
N ALA A 111 -0.92 6.66 -16.20
CA ALA A 111 -0.92 6.55 -17.65
C ALA A 111 0.37 5.93 -18.18
N CYS A 112 1.50 6.16 -17.49
CA CYS A 112 2.81 5.63 -17.84
C CYS A 112 3.12 4.30 -17.15
N GLU A 113 2.91 4.20 -15.83
CA GLU A 113 3.40 3.04 -15.04
C GLU A 113 2.35 1.95 -14.85
N LYS A 114 1.05 2.27 -14.94
CA LYS A 114 -0.06 1.36 -14.61
C LYS A 114 -0.03 0.80 -13.18
N THR A 115 0.67 1.48 -12.28
CA THR A 115 0.80 1.14 -10.84
C THR A 115 1.06 2.39 -10.01
N PHE A 116 0.88 2.29 -8.70
CA PHE A 116 1.23 3.31 -7.72
C PHE A 116 2.22 2.80 -6.67
N GLU A 117 2.99 1.77 -7.00
CA GLU A 117 3.88 1.09 -6.04
C GLU A 117 4.87 2.04 -5.34
N ARG A 118 5.34 3.11 -5.98
CA ARG A 118 6.24 4.09 -5.33
C ARG A 118 5.59 4.84 -4.17
N ILE A 119 4.27 4.94 -4.13
CA ILE A 119 3.50 5.51 -3.00
C ILE A 119 3.34 4.47 -1.89
N PHE A 120 3.03 3.22 -2.24
CA PHE A 120 2.69 2.18 -1.27
C PHE A 120 3.90 1.46 -0.64
N LEU A 121 4.93 1.14 -1.43
CA LEU A 121 6.05 0.31 -0.96
C LEU A 121 6.81 0.95 0.22
N GLY A 122 6.97 2.27 0.18
CA GLY A 122 7.63 3.00 1.28
C GLY A 122 6.84 2.96 2.59
N ALA A 123 5.51 2.92 2.52
CA ALA A 123 4.65 2.78 3.69
C ALA A 123 4.64 1.32 4.20
N LEU A 124 4.57 0.35 3.29
CA LEU A 124 4.53 -1.09 3.61
C LEU A 124 5.84 -1.63 4.18
N PHE A 125 6.98 -1.21 3.61
CA PHE A 125 8.28 -1.81 3.90
C PHE A 125 9.35 -0.82 4.36
N GLY A 126 8.99 0.46 4.54
CA GLY A 126 9.93 1.52 4.88
C GLY A 126 10.72 2.06 3.68
N PRO A 127 11.59 3.07 3.88
CA PRO A 127 12.19 3.85 2.79
C PRO A 127 13.27 3.11 1.97
N HIS A 128 13.84 2.02 2.50
CA HIS A 128 14.97 1.31 1.90
C HIS A 128 14.56 0.09 1.08
N ALA A 129 13.55 -0.67 1.54
CA ALA A 129 13.08 -1.87 0.85
C ALA A 129 12.65 -1.65 -0.62
N PRO A 130 12.01 -0.51 -1.00
CA PRO A 130 11.67 -0.24 -2.39
C PRO A 130 12.87 -0.33 -3.35
N HIS A 131 14.10 -0.08 -2.86
CA HIS A 131 15.30 -0.15 -3.71
C HIS A 131 15.60 -1.57 -4.14
N PHE A 132 15.39 -2.54 -3.24
CA PHE A 132 15.62 -3.96 -3.52
C PHE A 132 14.46 -4.58 -4.31
N ILE A 133 13.24 -4.06 -4.13
CA ILE A 133 12.02 -4.60 -4.71
C ILE A 133 11.77 -4.04 -6.12
N ALA A 134 11.96 -2.73 -6.30
CA ALA A 134 11.58 -1.99 -7.51
C ALA A 134 12.73 -1.12 -8.06
N GLY A 135 13.94 -1.24 -7.52
CA GLY A 135 15.12 -0.50 -8.01
C GLY A 135 15.14 0.99 -7.66
N TRP A 136 14.23 1.47 -6.82
CA TRP A 136 14.07 2.90 -6.49
C TRP A 136 13.97 3.16 -4.99
N ARG A 137 14.52 4.27 -4.48
CA ARG A 137 14.43 4.64 -3.06
C ARG A 137 13.34 5.67 -2.83
N SER A 138 12.55 5.49 -1.76
CA SER A 138 11.54 6.47 -1.34
C SER A 138 12.14 7.85 -1.11
N ASP A 139 11.45 8.88 -1.58
CA ASP A 139 11.81 10.27 -1.32
C ASP A 139 11.48 10.68 0.12
N PHE A 140 10.55 9.99 0.78
CA PHE A 140 10.18 10.20 2.18
C PHE A 140 11.24 9.64 3.14
N ARG A 141 11.45 10.32 4.27
CA ARG A 141 12.54 10.10 5.22
C ARG A 141 12.45 8.74 5.89
N ASP A 142 11.27 8.39 6.38
CA ASP A 142 11.01 7.23 7.22
C ASP A 142 9.64 6.61 6.90
N GLN A 143 9.36 5.43 7.46
CA GLN A 143 8.11 4.70 7.19
C GLN A 143 6.86 5.49 7.65
N ASP A 144 6.99 6.28 8.71
CA ASP A 144 5.92 7.09 9.26
C ASP A 144 5.56 8.27 8.32
N GLU A 145 6.56 8.97 7.77
CA GLU A 145 6.36 9.96 6.72
C GLU A 145 5.77 9.35 5.44
N ASN A 146 6.26 8.18 5.02
CA ASN A 146 5.65 7.44 3.90
C ASN A 146 4.17 7.12 4.16
N THR A 147 3.84 6.68 5.37
CA THR A 147 2.46 6.33 5.74
C THR A 147 1.56 7.55 5.70
N ARG A 148 2.01 8.70 6.24
CA ARG A 148 1.22 9.93 6.16
C ARG A 148 1.08 10.45 4.72
N ALA A 149 2.13 10.34 3.91
CA ALA A 149 2.07 10.70 2.50
C ALA A 149 1.09 9.82 1.73
N MET A 150 1.12 8.50 1.94
CA MET A 150 0.14 7.57 1.41
C MET A 150 -1.29 7.99 1.80
N VAL A 151 -1.53 8.31 3.07
CA VAL A 151 -2.83 8.79 3.56
C VAL A 151 -3.27 10.08 2.87
N TYR A 152 -2.36 11.01 2.62
CA TYR A 152 -2.66 12.25 1.88
C TYR A 152 -3.11 11.96 0.44
N PHE A 153 -2.42 11.09 -0.29
CA PHE A 153 -2.84 10.72 -1.64
C PHE A 153 -4.15 9.91 -1.65
N LEU A 154 -4.36 9.04 -0.64
CA LEU A 154 -5.62 8.33 -0.46
C LEU A 154 -6.80 9.30 -0.26
N HIS A 155 -6.62 10.33 0.56
CA HIS A 155 -7.65 11.36 0.78
C HIS A 155 -8.00 12.09 -0.52
N HIS A 156 -7.01 12.57 -1.28
CA HIS A 156 -7.27 13.28 -2.52
C HIS A 156 -7.91 12.40 -3.60
N ALA A 157 -7.42 11.18 -3.77
CA ALA A 157 -7.99 10.22 -4.71
C ALA A 157 -9.43 9.85 -4.33
N THR A 158 -9.72 9.67 -3.04
CA THR A 158 -11.07 9.29 -2.58
C THR A 158 -12.06 10.46 -2.67
N SER A 159 -11.61 11.69 -2.42
CA SER A 159 -12.43 12.91 -2.52
C SER A 159 -13.06 13.10 -3.91
N LEU A 160 -12.42 12.59 -4.97
CA LEU A 160 -12.91 12.65 -6.34
C LEU A 160 -13.33 11.27 -6.90
N ASP A 161 -13.46 10.26 -6.02
CA ASP A 161 -13.76 8.87 -6.38
C ASP A 161 -12.93 8.35 -7.56
N MET A 162 -11.62 8.60 -7.51
CA MET A 162 -10.69 8.26 -8.57
C MET A 162 -10.71 6.75 -8.85
N THR A 163 -11.11 6.39 -10.07
CA THR A 163 -11.05 5.02 -10.58
C THR A 163 -10.25 4.97 -11.87
N LEU A 164 -9.50 3.88 -12.04
CA LEU A 164 -8.60 3.69 -13.16
C LEU A 164 -8.75 2.28 -13.75
N PRO A 165 -8.57 2.14 -15.06
CA PRO A 165 -8.78 0.87 -15.72
C PRO A 165 -7.55 -0.03 -15.55
N VAL A 166 -7.75 -1.24 -15.03
CA VAL A 166 -6.72 -2.23 -14.70
C VAL A 166 -7.05 -3.57 -15.38
N TRP A 167 -6.08 -4.13 -16.11
CA TRP A 167 -6.20 -5.48 -16.65
C TRP A 167 -6.00 -6.55 -15.57
N ILE A 168 -7.03 -7.35 -15.29
CA ILE A 168 -6.97 -8.44 -14.31
C ILE A 168 -6.89 -9.78 -15.04
N ALA A 169 -5.71 -10.42 -14.97
CA ALA A 169 -5.41 -11.64 -15.69
C ALA A 169 -6.38 -12.80 -15.40
N ARG A 170 -6.78 -13.01 -14.13
CA ARG A 170 -7.74 -14.06 -13.74
C ARG A 170 -9.07 -13.98 -14.52
N TYR A 171 -9.50 -12.77 -14.85
CA TYR A 171 -10.80 -12.54 -15.46
C TYR A 171 -10.71 -12.19 -16.95
N GLU A 172 -9.48 -12.14 -17.51
CA GLU A 172 -9.20 -11.76 -18.89
C GLU A 172 -9.96 -10.49 -19.34
N GLN A 173 -10.07 -9.51 -18.45
CA GLN A 173 -10.81 -8.28 -18.72
C GLN A 173 -10.23 -7.09 -17.96
N GLU A 174 -10.47 -5.90 -18.52
CA GLU A 174 -10.20 -4.63 -17.87
C GLU A 174 -11.33 -4.27 -16.89
N ARG A 175 -10.97 -3.80 -15.70
CA ARG A 175 -11.93 -3.33 -14.69
C ARG A 175 -11.51 -1.99 -14.14
N MET A 176 -12.50 -1.17 -13.82
CA MET A 176 -12.29 0.08 -13.10
C MET A 176 -12.04 -0.22 -11.62
N LEU A 177 -10.82 0.04 -11.16
CA LEU A 177 -10.43 -0.11 -9.76
C LEU A 177 -10.20 1.27 -9.14
N LYS A 178 -10.51 1.40 -7.84
CA LYS A 178 -10.16 2.58 -7.07
C LYS A 178 -8.65 2.69 -6.91
N PHE A 179 -8.14 3.90 -6.74
CA PHE A 179 -6.71 4.17 -6.48
C PHE A 179 -6.09 3.22 -5.44
N ILE A 180 -6.80 2.97 -4.34
CA ILE A 180 -6.35 2.14 -3.21
C ILE A 180 -6.25 0.64 -3.53
N ASP A 181 -6.96 0.16 -4.56
CA ASP A 181 -7.03 -1.26 -4.92
C ASP A 181 -6.15 -1.61 -6.13
N ILE A 182 -5.48 -0.60 -6.73
CA ILE A 182 -4.58 -0.81 -7.87
C ILE A 182 -3.41 -1.71 -7.44
N PRO A 183 -3.18 -2.83 -8.15
CA PRO A 183 -2.13 -3.77 -7.82
C PRO A 183 -0.72 -3.19 -7.81
N ILE A 184 0.12 -3.72 -6.92
CA ILE A 184 1.56 -3.45 -6.85
C ILE A 184 2.28 -4.46 -7.74
N GLU A 185 2.83 -3.99 -8.87
CA GLU A 185 3.48 -4.82 -9.89
C GLU A 185 4.65 -5.63 -9.31
N SER A 186 5.52 -4.98 -8.54
CA SER A 186 6.68 -5.64 -7.90
C SER A 186 6.31 -6.67 -6.82
N CYS A 187 5.05 -6.70 -6.36
CA CYS A 187 4.55 -7.64 -5.36
C CYS A 187 3.61 -8.69 -5.98
N GLY A 188 3.93 -9.14 -7.19
CA GLY A 188 3.18 -10.17 -7.90
C GLY A 188 1.76 -9.71 -8.29
N ARG A 189 1.59 -8.40 -8.55
CA ARG A 189 0.29 -7.77 -8.86
C ARG A 189 -0.75 -8.02 -7.77
N SER A 190 -0.32 -8.02 -6.50
CA SER A 190 -1.20 -8.07 -5.33
C SER A 190 -1.74 -6.69 -4.99
N SER A 191 -2.96 -6.60 -4.45
CA SER A 191 -3.48 -5.31 -3.96
C SER A 191 -2.68 -4.82 -2.73
N PRO A 192 -2.62 -3.51 -2.47
CA PRO A 192 -1.98 -2.96 -1.26
C PRO A 192 -2.49 -3.60 0.03
N LEU A 193 -3.80 -3.91 0.10
CA LEU A 193 -4.41 -4.59 1.24
C LEU A 193 -3.86 -6.01 1.44
N ARG A 194 -3.71 -6.79 0.36
CA ARG A 194 -3.14 -8.13 0.43
C ARG A 194 -1.68 -8.09 0.89
N VAL A 195 -0.91 -7.14 0.37
CA VAL A 195 0.51 -6.98 0.75
C VAL A 195 0.63 -6.59 2.23
N ALA A 196 -0.23 -5.69 2.74
CA ALA A 196 -0.27 -5.35 4.16
C ALA A 196 -0.57 -6.57 5.06
N LEU A 197 -1.47 -7.47 4.62
CA LEU A 197 -1.76 -8.72 5.32
C LEU A 197 -0.57 -9.69 5.31
N GLN A 198 0.09 -9.84 4.16
CA GLN A 198 1.28 -10.70 4.03
C GLN A 198 2.42 -10.21 4.94
N ALA A 199 2.61 -8.89 5.01
CA ALA A 199 3.58 -8.22 5.87
C ALA A 199 3.18 -8.17 7.36
N SER A 200 2.01 -8.71 7.74
CA SER A 200 1.51 -8.68 9.13
C SER A 200 1.46 -7.26 9.71
N ALA A 201 0.98 -6.29 8.93
CA ALA A 201 0.94 -4.87 9.27
C ALA A 201 -0.50 -4.40 9.61
N PRO A 202 -0.98 -4.60 10.86
CA PRO A 202 -2.36 -4.29 11.24
C PRO A 202 -2.70 -2.79 11.13
N ASP A 203 -1.76 -1.90 11.41
CA ASP A 203 -1.99 -0.45 11.34
C ASP A 203 -2.24 0.01 9.90
N LEU A 204 -1.43 -0.47 8.96
CA LEU A 204 -1.63 -0.18 7.53
C LEU A 204 -2.90 -0.84 7.00
N LEU A 205 -3.20 -2.07 7.42
CA LEU A 205 -4.45 -2.73 7.08
C LEU A 205 -5.67 -1.90 7.53
N LEU A 206 -5.65 -1.39 8.77
CA LEU A 206 -6.70 -0.54 9.30
C LEU A 206 -6.84 0.74 8.49
N ILE A 207 -5.73 1.41 8.17
CA ILE A 207 -5.75 2.62 7.32
C ILE A 207 -6.37 2.31 5.95
N LEU A 208 -5.92 1.24 5.28
CA LEU A 208 -6.41 0.89 3.94
C LEU A 208 -7.91 0.59 3.96
N LEU A 209 -8.39 -0.20 4.94
CA LEU A 209 -9.81 -0.49 5.09
C LEU A 209 -10.62 0.76 5.45
N ARG A 210 -10.09 1.66 6.28
CA ARG A 210 -10.76 2.94 6.60
C ARG A 210 -10.94 3.82 5.37
N TYR A 211 -9.96 3.85 4.47
CA TYR A 211 -10.05 4.52 3.16
C TYR A 211 -10.79 3.72 2.08
N GLY A 212 -11.42 2.61 2.45
CA GLY A 212 -12.33 1.89 1.57
C GLY A 212 -11.69 0.87 0.63
N ALA A 213 -10.49 0.35 0.97
CA ALA A 213 -9.94 -0.82 0.27
C ALA A 213 -10.93 -1.99 0.28
N GLU A 214 -11.01 -2.73 -0.82
CA GLU A 214 -11.90 -3.89 -0.93
C GLU A 214 -11.40 -5.04 -0.03
N PRO A 215 -12.19 -5.49 0.99
CA PRO A 215 -11.78 -6.60 1.86
C PRO A 215 -11.53 -7.91 1.12
N ASN A 216 -12.12 -8.08 -0.07
CA ASN A 216 -11.86 -9.19 -0.99
C ASN A 216 -11.34 -8.63 -2.32
N PRO A 217 -10.06 -8.20 -2.39
CA PRO A 217 -9.56 -7.40 -3.49
C PRO A 217 -9.67 -8.15 -4.83
N PRO A 218 -10.00 -7.46 -5.93
CA PRO A 218 -10.14 -8.05 -7.26
C PRO A 218 -8.78 -8.28 -7.95
N ASP A 219 -7.73 -8.61 -7.21
CA ASP A 219 -6.35 -8.78 -7.69
C ASP A 219 -6.06 -10.17 -8.30
N GLY A 220 -7.09 -11.00 -8.43
CA GLY A 220 -6.96 -12.36 -8.96
C GLY A 220 -6.43 -13.39 -7.96
N GLY A 221 -6.07 -12.99 -6.75
CA GLY A 221 -5.59 -13.88 -5.70
C GLY A 221 -6.68 -14.77 -5.07
N SER A 222 -6.26 -15.65 -4.15
CA SER A 222 -7.16 -16.39 -3.27
C SER A 222 -7.82 -15.46 -2.25
N SER A 223 -8.87 -15.93 -1.55
CA SER A 223 -9.49 -15.17 -0.46
C SER A 223 -8.44 -14.76 0.57
N VAL A 224 -8.32 -13.46 0.85
CA VAL A 224 -7.35 -12.92 1.81
C VAL A 224 -7.63 -13.39 3.24
N VAL A 225 -8.92 -13.59 3.58
CA VAL A 225 -9.32 -14.13 4.88
C VAL A 225 -8.80 -15.55 5.02
N LEU A 226 -9.04 -16.41 4.02
CA LEU A 226 -8.60 -17.81 4.06
C LEU A 226 -7.08 -17.93 4.10
N ALA A 227 -6.36 -17.11 3.33
CA ALA A 227 -4.90 -17.07 3.36
C ALA A 227 -4.37 -16.71 4.76
N LEU A 228 -5.04 -15.79 5.46
CA LEU A 228 -4.68 -15.44 6.83
C LEU A 228 -5.03 -16.54 7.83
N LEU A 229 -6.16 -17.21 7.67
CA LEU A 229 -6.53 -18.37 8.50
C LEU A 229 -5.53 -19.51 8.33
N ASP A 230 -5.07 -19.77 7.11
CA ASP A 230 -4.03 -20.77 6.82
C ASP A 230 -2.72 -20.42 7.53
N LYS A 231 -2.25 -19.17 7.40
CA LYS A 231 -1.06 -18.67 8.10
C LYS A 231 -1.17 -18.79 9.64
N LEU A 232 -2.36 -18.58 10.20
CA LEU A 232 -2.59 -18.76 11.64
C LEU A 232 -2.60 -20.24 12.04
N ASN A 233 -3.11 -21.12 11.19
CA ASN A 233 -3.17 -22.56 11.45
C ASN A 233 -1.82 -23.27 11.30
N GLU A 234 -0.97 -22.81 10.37
CA GLU A 234 0.39 -23.32 10.14
C GLU A 234 1.28 -23.24 11.38
N ASN A 235 1.10 -22.19 12.18
CA ASN A 235 1.87 -21.96 13.42
C ASN A 235 1.33 -22.75 14.63
N GLY A 236 0.39 -23.67 14.41
CA GLY A 236 -0.25 -24.43 15.48
C GLY A 236 -1.02 -23.53 16.43
N ARG A 237 -0.70 -23.59 17.74
CA ARG A 237 -1.29 -22.71 18.76
C ARG A 237 -0.44 -21.46 19.07
N ASN A 238 0.65 -21.24 18.33
CA ASN A 238 1.51 -20.07 18.52
C ASN A 238 1.07 -18.93 17.60
N TYR A 239 -0.03 -18.27 17.95
CA TYR A 239 -0.62 -17.23 17.13
C TYR A 239 0.16 -15.92 17.28
N VAL A 240 0.82 -15.51 16.20
CA VAL A 240 1.47 -14.20 16.13
C VAL A 240 0.41 -13.11 16.27
N TYR A 241 0.56 -12.25 17.28
CA TYR A 241 -0.40 -11.21 17.65
C TYR A 241 -0.80 -10.32 16.46
N GLN A 242 0.16 -9.95 15.62
CA GLN A 242 -0.08 -9.13 14.43
C GLN A 242 -1.02 -9.82 13.44
N ASN A 243 -0.91 -11.13 13.25
CA ASN A 243 -1.81 -11.89 12.37
C ASN A 243 -3.23 -11.97 12.95
N VAL A 244 -3.36 -12.16 14.26
CA VAL A 244 -4.65 -12.14 14.96
C VAL A 244 -5.29 -10.76 14.83
N SER A 245 -4.52 -9.69 15.07
CA SER A 245 -4.98 -8.31 14.91
C SER A 245 -5.45 -8.03 13.48
N CYS A 246 -4.68 -8.47 12.48
CA CYS A 246 -5.09 -8.36 11.07
C CYS A 246 -6.41 -9.09 10.80
N LEU A 247 -6.59 -10.28 11.36
CA LEU A 247 -7.81 -11.07 11.19
C LEU A 247 -8.99 -10.32 11.81
N GLU A 248 -8.85 -9.86 13.05
CA GLU A 248 -9.90 -9.10 13.73
C GLU A 248 -10.32 -7.86 12.91
N ILE A 249 -9.35 -7.06 12.45
CA ILE A 249 -9.60 -5.86 11.64
C ILE A 249 -10.32 -6.22 10.33
N LEU A 250 -9.88 -7.27 9.65
CA LEU A 250 -10.47 -7.72 8.39
C LEU A 250 -11.92 -8.20 8.59
N LEU A 251 -12.18 -8.98 9.64
CA LEU A 251 -13.51 -9.51 9.96
C LEU A 251 -14.50 -8.41 10.37
N ARG A 252 -14.03 -7.22 10.79
CA ARG A 252 -14.91 -6.06 11.02
C ARG A 252 -15.57 -5.55 9.74
N ASN A 253 -14.98 -5.83 8.58
CA ASN A 253 -15.44 -5.34 7.29
C ASN A 253 -16.23 -6.39 6.48
N ILE A 254 -16.29 -7.63 6.94
CA ILE A 254 -16.91 -8.73 6.19
C ILE A 254 -18.10 -9.26 7.00
N PRO A 255 -19.29 -9.46 6.40
CA PRO A 255 -20.43 -9.99 7.12
C PRO A 255 -20.25 -11.48 7.48
N ILE A 256 -19.79 -12.30 6.54
CA ILE A 256 -19.57 -13.73 6.73
C ILE A 256 -18.34 -14.18 5.94
N ILE A 257 -17.60 -15.16 6.46
CA ILE A 257 -16.48 -15.76 5.70
C ILE A 257 -17.06 -16.65 4.60
N GLU A 258 -16.84 -16.25 3.35
CA GLU A 258 -17.20 -17.10 2.22
C GLU A 258 -16.27 -18.31 2.14
N MET A 259 -16.89 -19.48 2.23
CA MET A 259 -16.20 -20.76 2.15
C MET A 259 -16.00 -21.16 0.70
N PRO A 260 -14.80 -21.60 0.29
CA PRO A 260 -14.50 -21.93 -1.11
C PRO A 260 -15.13 -23.26 -1.55
N TYR A 261 -15.65 -24.05 -0.60
CA TYR A 261 -16.19 -25.37 -0.87
C TYR A 261 -17.65 -25.29 -1.30
N LYS A 262 -17.94 -25.86 -2.48
CA LYS A 262 -19.27 -26.00 -3.09
C LYS A 262 -20.06 -27.28 -2.72
N PRO A 263 -19.97 -27.95 -1.55
CA PRO A 263 -21.07 -28.82 -1.19
C PRO A 263 -22.29 -27.97 -0.88
N ILE A 264 -23.43 -28.33 -1.46
CA ILE A 264 -24.73 -27.68 -1.25
C ILE A 264 -25.20 -27.86 0.21
N ILE A 265 -24.67 -28.89 0.91
CA ILE A 265 -25.11 -29.29 2.24
C ILE A 265 -24.30 -28.57 3.33
N TYR A 266 -25.02 -27.86 4.20
CA TYR A 266 -24.47 -27.08 5.31
C TYR A 266 -23.63 -27.92 6.29
N SER A 267 -24.06 -29.13 6.65
CA SER A 267 -23.34 -30.01 7.59
C SER A 267 -21.93 -30.34 7.11
N THR A 268 -21.79 -30.77 5.85
CA THR A 268 -20.48 -31.09 5.25
C THR A 268 -19.57 -29.88 5.18
N ARG A 269 -20.09 -28.69 4.84
CA ARG A 269 -19.31 -27.44 4.85
C ARG A 269 -18.79 -27.10 6.25
N ARG A 270 -19.62 -27.28 7.27
CA ARG A 270 -19.24 -27.04 8.67
C ARG A 270 -18.18 -28.03 9.13
N GLU A 271 -18.32 -29.31 8.81
CA GLU A 271 -17.34 -30.35 9.16
C GLU A 271 -15.98 -30.06 8.54
N MET A 272 -15.91 -29.78 7.23
CA MET A 272 -14.64 -29.44 6.57
C MET A 272 -14.00 -28.17 7.13
N PHE A 273 -14.80 -27.16 7.48
CA PHE A 273 -14.24 -25.96 8.13
C PHE A 273 -13.67 -26.30 9.51
N PHE A 274 -14.40 -27.09 10.29
CA PHE A 274 -13.97 -27.48 11.63
C PHE A 274 -12.73 -28.37 11.60
N GLU A 275 -12.62 -29.27 10.63
CA GLU A 275 -11.43 -30.10 10.43
C GLU A 275 -10.19 -29.23 10.17
N ARG A 276 -10.30 -28.22 9.30
CA ARG A 276 -9.16 -27.37 8.92
C ARG A 276 -8.86 -26.27 9.94
N TYR A 277 -9.88 -25.59 10.46
CA TYR A 277 -9.75 -24.37 11.27
C TYR A 277 -10.42 -24.48 12.65
N GLY A 278 -10.87 -25.66 13.07
CA GLY A 278 -11.56 -25.89 14.35
C GLY A 278 -10.80 -25.36 15.56
N ARG A 279 -9.46 -25.39 15.51
CA ARG A 279 -8.59 -24.83 16.55
C ARG A 279 -8.80 -23.33 16.76
N LEU A 280 -8.91 -22.56 15.68
CA LEU A 280 -9.14 -21.12 15.74
C LEU A 280 -10.50 -20.77 16.39
N LEU A 281 -11.47 -21.67 16.28
CA LEU A 281 -12.78 -21.53 16.93
C LEU A 281 -12.73 -21.92 18.41
N ILE A 282 -12.04 -23.02 18.74
CA ILE A 282 -11.85 -23.49 20.12
C ILE A 282 -11.10 -22.42 20.93
N ASP A 283 -10.06 -21.84 20.33
CA ASP A 283 -9.21 -20.84 20.97
C ASP A 283 -9.82 -19.42 20.91
N LYS A 284 -11.08 -19.30 20.44
CA LYS A 284 -11.87 -18.05 20.35
C LYS A 284 -11.23 -16.94 19.49
N ILE A 285 -10.28 -17.27 18.62
CA ILE A 285 -9.71 -16.34 17.63
C ILE A 285 -10.73 -16.03 16.54
N LEU A 286 -11.53 -17.04 16.18
CA LEU A 286 -12.62 -16.89 15.23
C LEU A 286 -13.97 -17.14 15.92
N ARG A 287 -14.92 -16.24 15.67
CA ARG A 287 -16.29 -16.37 16.17
C ARG A 287 -17.10 -17.31 15.30
N LYS A 288 -17.85 -18.23 15.92
CA LYS A 288 -18.74 -19.18 15.20
C LYS A 288 -19.79 -18.47 14.35
N GLU A 289 -20.25 -17.30 14.79
CA GLU A 289 -21.22 -16.44 14.11
C GLU A 289 -20.72 -15.98 12.74
N GLN A 290 -19.40 -15.78 12.61
CA GLN A 290 -18.76 -15.30 11.38
C GLN A 290 -18.66 -16.36 10.27
N VAL A 291 -18.87 -17.63 10.61
CA VAL A 291 -18.70 -18.76 9.68
C VAL A 291 -20.01 -19.50 9.44
N TYR A 292 -20.74 -19.83 10.51
CA TYR A 292 -21.97 -20.64 10.43
C TYR A 292 -23.08 -20.22 11.39
N GLY A 293 -22.86 -19.22 12.24
CA GLY A 293 -23.93 -18.66 13.07
C GLY A 293 -24.63 -17.47 12.42
N VAL A 294 -25.42 -16.77 13.22
CA VAL A 294 -26.13 -15.56 12.80
C VAL A 294 -25.38 -14.35 13.36
N MET A 295 -24.92 -13.48 12.46
CA MET A 295 -24.26 -12.24 12.87
C MET A 295 -25.25 -11.26 13.50
N SER A 296 -24.75 -10.46 14.44
CA SER A 296 -25.56 -9.38 15.02
C SER A 296 -26.03 -8.41 13.91
N LEU A 297 -27.27 -7.95 14.02
CA LEU A 297 -27.82 -6.93 13.10
C LEU A 297 -26.92 -5.68 13.07
N ARG A 298 -26.33 -5.30 14.21
CA ARG A 298 -25.36 -4.20 14.31
C ARG A 298 -24.18 -4.36 13.36
N HIS A 299 -23.58 -5.54 13.31
CA HIS A 299 -22.44 -5.84 12.43
C HIS A 299 -22.86 -5.83 10.96
N LEU A 300 -24.00 -6.44 10.63
CA LEU A 300 -24.55 -6.43 9.27
C LEU A 300 -24.82 -5.00 8.78
N CYS A 301 -25.39 -4.15 9.65
CA CYS A 301 -25.58 -2.73 9.35
C CYS A 301 -24.25 -2.01 9.13
N ARG A 302 -23.21 -2.27 9.94
CA ARG A 302 -21.88 -1.67 9.72
C ARG A 302 -21.34 -2.03 8.35
N CYS A 303 -21.29 -3.32 8.01
CA CYS A 303 -20.81 -3.77 6.70
C CYS A 303 -21.61 -3.09 5.58
N ARG A 304 -22.95 -3.11 5.66
CA ARG A 304 -23.79 -2.50 4.64
C ARG A 304 -23.61 -0.99 4.48
N ILE A 305 -23.49 -0.24 5.59
CA ILE A 305 -23.24 1.20 5.56
C ILE A 305 -21.87 1.48 4.93
N ARG A 306 -20.83 0.75 5.36
CA ARG A 306 -19.48 0.90 4.83
C ARG A 306 -19.41 0.57 3.34
N ASP A 307 -20.07 -0.49 2.88
CA ASP A 307 -20.15 -0.84 1.47
C ASP A 307 -20.75 0.29 0.64
N LEU A 308 -21.85 0.89 1.11
CA LEU A 308 -22.49 2.03 0.45
C LEU A 308 -21.58 3.26 0.44
N LEU A 309 -20.94 3.60 1.57
CA LEU A 309 -20.01 4.73 1.61
C LEU A 309 -18.81 4.52 0.69
N ARG A 310 -18.25 3.30 0.67
CA ARG A 310 -17.15 2.92 -0.20
C ARG A 310 -17.51 3.07 -1.67
N THR A 311 -18.65 2.51 -2.10
CA THR A 311 -19.09 2.60 -3.50
C THR A 311 -19.33 4.03 -3.96
N ASN A 312 -19.60 4.97 -3.04
CA ASN A 312 -19.78 6.39 -3.36
C ASN A 312 -18.54 7.26 -3.07
N GLY A 313 -17.37 6.68 -2.77
CA GLY A 313 -16.15 7.43 -2.48
C GLY A 313 -16.21 8.27 -1.19
N GLN A 314 -17.05 7.87 -0.22
CA GLN A 314 -17.35 8.63 1.00
C GLN A 314 -16.62 8.08 2.24
N LEU A 315 -15.61 7.21 2.09
CA LEU A 315 -14.83 6.68 3.22
C LEU A 315 -13.44 7.33 3.29
N PRO A 316 -12.93 7.70 4.48
CA PRO A 316 -13.64 7.73 5.76
C PRO A 316 -14.51 9.00 5.94
N ASP A 317 -14.26 10.06 5.18
CA ASP A 317 -14.72 11.42 5.49
C ASP A 317 -16.25 11.60 5.51
N GLY A 318 -16.97 10.83 4.70
CA GLY A 318 -18.44 10.85 4.68
C GLY A 318 -19.09 10.26 5.93
N ILE A 319 -18.37 9.50 6.77
CA ILE A 319 -18.92 8.95 8.02
C ILE A 319 -19.32 10.08 8.97
N ASP A 320 -18.54 11.16 9.04
CA ASP A 320 -18.80 12.29 9.92
C ASP A 320 -20.04 13.09 9.51
N THR A 321 -20.47 12.96 8.25
CA THR A 321 -21.70 13.57 7.74
C THR A 321 -22.97 12.80 8.13
N LEU A 322 -22.83 11.54 8.56
CA LEU A 322 -23.95 10.73 9.04
C LEU A 322 -24.47 11.32 10.34
N ARG A 323 -25.79 11.55 10.43
CA ARG A 323 -26.47 12.04 11.65
C ARG A 323 -26.59 10.93 12.70
N LEU A 324 -25.45 10.41 13.16
CA LEU A 324 -25.33 9.33 14.12
C LEU A 324 -24.51 9.80 15.35
N PRO A 325 -24.74 9.24 16.54
CA PRO A 325 -23.86 9.42 17.68
C PRO A 325 -22.40 9.12 17.33
N ARG A 326 -21.46 9.92 17.86
CA ARG A 326 -20.01 9.79 17.62
C ARG A 326 -19.47 8.38 17.84
N ARG A 327 -20.01 7.66 18.83
CA ARG A 327 -19.62 6.26 19.10
C ARG A 327 -20.00 5.32 17.96
N LEU A 328 -21.16 5.52 17.34
CA LEU A 328 -21.57 4.75 16.15
C LEU A 328 -20.77 5.15 14.91
N GLN A 329 -20.43 6.42 14.76
CA GLN A 329 -19.51 6.88 13.70
C GLN A 329 -18.15 6.17 13.82
N ARG A 330 -17.54 6.15 15.02
CA ARG A 330 -16.28 5.43 15.28
C ARG A 330 -16.38 3.92 15.06
N TYR A 331 -17.52 3.32 15.37
CA TYR A 331 -17.79 1.92 15.11
C TYR A 331 -17.84 1.61 13.60
N ILE A 332 -18.50 2.47 12.83
CA ILE A 332 -18.55 2.38 11.36
C ILE A 332 -17.16 2.65 10.76
N ASP A 333 -16.38 3.55 11.35
CA ASP A 333 -15.01 3.87 10.95
C ASP A 333 -13.96 2.85 11.43
N LEU A 334 -14.37 1.71 12.01
CA LEU A 334 -13.49 0.64 12.51
C LEU A 334 -12.57 1.03 13.69
N MET A 335 -12.71 2.25 14.20
CA MET A 335 -11.89 2.80 15.28
C MET A 335 -12.31 2.30 16.67
N GLU A 336 -13.55 1.84 16.83
CA GLU A 336 -14.09 1.34 18.09
C GLU A 336 -14.93 0.08 17.85
N GLU A 337 -14.86 -0.90 18.76
CA GLU A 337 -15.84 -1.99 18.84
C GLU A 337 -16.86 -1.65 19.93
N ILE A 338 -18.14 -1.85 19.63
CA ILE A 338 -19.19 -1.71 20.62
C ILE A 338 -19.50 -3.11 21.13
N GLU A 339 -19.05 -3.42 22.34
CA GLU A 339 -19.41 -4.65 23.05
C GLU A 339 -20.95 -4.72 23.19
N GLY A 340 -21.51 -5.92 23.09
CA GLY A 340 -22.91 -6.16 23.44
C GLY A 340 -23.11 -6.03 24.96
N PRO A 341 -24.35 -6.07 25.47
CA PRO A 341 -24.54 -6.28 26.90
C PRO A 341 -23.83 -7.59 27.27
N GLU A 342 -22.80 -7.48 28.11
CA GLU A 342 -22.07 -8.64 28.61
C GLU A 342 -23.06 -9.55 29.35
N THR A 343 -23.28 -10.76 28.85
CA THR A 343 -23.65 -11.84 29.76
C THR A 343 -22.43 -12.07 30.64
N SER A 344 -22.47 -11.50 31.84
CA SER A 344 -21.48 -11.66 32.89
C SER A 344 -21.10 -13.12 33.04
N ASN A 345 -19.98 -13.51 32.45
CA ASN A 345 -19.20 -14.67 32.86
C ASN A 345 -17.77 -14.19 32.89
N ASN A 346 -17.30 -13.98 34.12
CA ASN A 346 -15.92 -13.67 34.46
C ASN A 346 -14.99 -14.70 33.80
N ASP A 347 -14.18 -14.25 32.85
CA ASP A 347 -12.86 -14.83 32.60
C ASP A 347 -11.94 -13.68 32.18
N SER A 348 -10.97 -13.44 33.04
CA SER A 348 -9.98 -12.36 33.03
C SER A 348 -9.27 -12.24 31.68
N ASN A 349 -9.38 -11.09 31.01
CA ASN A 349 -8.58 -10.81 29.81
C ASN A 349 -8.18 -9.32 29.73
N ASP A 350 -7.23 -8.92 30.58
CA ASP A 350 -6.70 -7.56 30.67
C ASP A 350 -5.47 -7.28 29.76
N GLY A 351 -5.15 -8.17 28.81
CA GLY A 351 -3.92 -8.04 28.01
C GLY A 351 -4.03 -7.21 26.72
N VAL A 352 -5.22 -7.04 26.14
CA VAL A 352 -5.36 -6.59 24.73
C VAL A 352 -6.05 -5.21 24.59
N LYS A 353 -6.64 -4.67 25.66
CA LYS A 353 -7.44 -3.42 25.60
C LYS A 353 -6.60 -2.11 25.52
N GLY A 354 -5.27 -2.19 25.54
CA GLY A 354 -4.39 -1.04 25.80
C GLY A 354 -4.04 -0.11 24.62
N PHE A 355 -4.03 -0.57 23.37
CA PHE A 355 -3.39 0.22 22.30
C PHE A 355 -4.36 1.04 21.43
N VAL A 356 -5.61 0.59 21.22
CA VAL A 356 -6.62 1.34 20.45
C VAL A 356 -6.96 2.68 21.12
N LYS A 357 -6.80 2.77 22.45
CA LYS A 357 -6.98 4.02 23.22
C LYS A 357 -5.82 5.01 23.04
N GLN A 358 -4.58 4.54 22.85
CA GLN A 358 -3.39 5.42 22.73
C GLN A 358 -3.31 6.15 21.39
N VAL A 359 -3.87 5.59 20.32
CA VAL A 359 -3.90 6.25 19.00
C VAL A 359 -4.99 7.33 18.94
N ALA A 360 -6.06 7.21 19.74
CA ALA A 360 -7.19 8.14 19.74
C ALA A 360 -6.97 9.44 20.55
N GLU A 361 -5.91 9.55 21.35
CA GLU A 361 -5.73 10.64 22.33
C GLU A 361 -4.49 11.53 22.14
N LYS A 362 -3.77 11.46 21.02
CA LYS A 362 -2.74 12.48 20.69
C LYS A 362 -3.40 13.79 20.21
N LYS A 363 -3.84 14.62 21.17
CA LYS A 363 -4.14 16.04 20.95
C LYS A 363 -2.86 16.86 20.73
N SER A 364 -3.00 17.89 19.89
CA SER A 364 -1.98 18.86 19.49
C SER A 364 -1.20 19.47 20.67
N ILE A 365 0.12 19.35 20.65
CA ILE A 365 1.01 20.23 21.43
C ILE A 365 1.48 21.33 20.47
N LYS A 366 1.11 22.58 20.76
CA LYS A 366 1.60 23.78 20.07
C LYS A 366 3.11 23.96 20.34
N PRO A 367 3.90 24.46 19.39
CA PRO A 367 5.33 24.71 19.62
C PRO A 367 5.51 26.02 20.40
N SER A 368 6.10 25.93 21.59
CA SER A 368 6.62 27.09 22.31
C SER A 368 8.04 27.39 21.84
N LYS A 369 8.23 28.61 21.33
CA LYS A 369 9.51 29.27 21.03
C LYS A 369 10.48 29.15 22.21
N LEU A 370 11.73 28.76 21.94
CA LEU A 370 12.89 29.43 22.52
C LEU A 370 14.10 29.18 21.63
N CYS A 371 14.63 30.28 21.07
CA CYS A 371 15.86 30.33 20.30
C CYS A 371 17.06 30.56 21.22
N ALA A 372 18.16 29.95 20.80
CA ALA A 372 19.51 30.51 20.67
C ALA A 372 20.44 30.68 21.89
N ASN A 373 21.72 30.54 21.53
CA ASN A 373 22.97 30.87 22.21
C ASN A 373 23.59 29.71 23.01
N ASN A 374 24.88 29.34 22.87
CA ASN A 374 25.97 29.87 22.06
C ASN A 374 27.19 28.92 22.11
N LEU A 375 28.02 29.04 21.07
CA LEU A 375 29.50 28.91 21.00
C LEU A 375 30.24 27.82 21.81
N ALA A 376 30.94 26.91 21.12
CA ALA A 376 32.42 26.91 20.91
C ALA A 376 33.10 25.96 21.93
N SER A 377 34.26 25.33 21.77
CA SER A 377 35.26 25.05 20.72
C SER A 377 36.32 24.14 21.42
N VAL A 378 37.24 23.52 20.65
CA VAL A 378 38.59 23.04 21.06
C VAL A 378 38.78 21.56 21.49
N GLU A 379 39.36 20.80 20.55
CA GLU A 379 40.57 19.94 20.55
C GLU A 379 40.83 18.77 21.55
N ASN A 380 41.25 17.65 20.91
CA ASN A 380 42.34 16.70 21.22
C ASN A 380 42.40 15.93 22.55
N SER A 381 42.37 14.59 22.49
CA SER A 381 43.59 13.71 22.51
C SER A 381 43.33 12.25 22.94
N GLN A 382 43.89 11.33 22.15
CA GLN A 382 44.58 10.04 22.45
C GLN A 382 43.97 8.92 23.35
N ASN A 383 43.82 7.75 22.71
CA ASN A 383 44.24 6.38 23.09
C ASN A 383 44.13 5.87 24.54
N VAL A 384 43.35 4.79 24.76
CA VAL A 384 43.71 3.62 25.59
C VAL A 384 43.07 2.34 25.03
N ALA A 385 43.75 1.22 25.21
CA ALA A 385 43.70 -0.09 24.55
C ALA A 385 42.58 -1.08 24.98
N THR A 386 42.20 -1.95 24.02
CA THR A 386 41.86 -3.42 24.00
C THR A 386 41.42 -4.16 25.29
N PRO A 387 40.60 -5.27 25.25
CA PRO A 387 40.80 -6.40 24.32
C PRO A 387 39.59 -7.23 23.81
N VAL A 388 39.97 -8.05 22.82
CA VAL A 388 39.31 -9.14 22.10
C VAL A 388 39.15 -10.40 22.95
N ILE A 389 38.02 -11.13 22.84
CA ILE A 389 37.91 -12.61 22.85
C ILE A 389 36.67 -13.03 22.00
N THR A 390 36.85 -13.38 20.73
CA THR A 390 36.67 -14.73 20.11
C THR A 390 35.43 -15.55 20.48
N ILE A 391 34.60 -15.86 19.47
CA ILE A 391 33.91 -17.17 19.38
C ILE A 391 34.16 -17.76 17.99
N THR A 392 34.49 -19.04 18.03
CA THR A 392 35.09 -19.93 17.04
C THR A 392 34.13 -20.46 15.99
N SER A 393 34.72 -20.77 14.83
CA SER A 393 34.16 -21.45 13.66
C SER A 393 34.08 -22.97 13.82
N ALA A 394 33.12 -23.61 13.13
CA ALA A 394 33.19 -24.89 12.38
C ALA A 394 31.76 -25.18 11.87
N ASP A 395 31.48 -25.54 10.63
CA ASP A 395 32.07 -26.63 9.87
C ASP A 395 32.28 -26.36 8.37
N LYS A 396 33.29 -27.07 7.86
CA LYS A 396 33.83 -27.10 6.51
C LYS A 396 32.93 -27.88 5.53
N ILE A 397 32.89 -27.44 4.27
CA ILE A 397 33.08 -28.34 3.12
C ILE A 397 34.08 -27.68 2.17
N VAL A 398 35.11 -28.46 1.85
CA VAL A 398 36.24 -28.22 0.95
C VAL A 398 35.81 -28.55 -0.48
N VAL A 399 36.12 -27.72 -1.49
CA VAL A 399 36.70 -28.13 -2.79
C VAL A 399 37.46 -26.95 -3.41
N ASP A 400 38.61 -27.28 -3.97
CA ASP A 400 39.72 -26.46 -4.44
C ASP A 400 39.46 -25.47 -5.59
N SER A 401 40.31 -24.44 -5.59
CA SER A 401 40.62 -23.49 -6.65
C SER A 401 41.40 -24.11 -7.81
N VAL A 402 41.07 -23.77 -9.06
CA VAL A 402 42.03 -23.72 -10.19
C VAL A 402 41.66 -22.58 -11.15
N ASN A 403 42.66 -21.73 -11.44
CA ASN A 403 42.71 -20.65 -12.43
C ASN A 403 42.49 -21.12 -13.88
N GLY A 404 42.00 -20.24 -14.77
CA GLY A 404 42.15 -20.47 -16.22
C GLY A 404 41.43 -19.46 -17.11
N ASN A 405 42.22 -18.74 -17.92
CA ASN A 405 41.86 -17.73 -18.91
C ASN A 405 41.00 -18.20 -20.12
N ASN A 406 40.51 -17.20 -20.86
CA ASN A 406 40.32 -17.09 -22.32
C ASN A 406 38.93 -17.32 -22.95
N ASP A 407 38.43 -16.21 -23.51
CA ASP A 407 38.02 -15.96 -24.90
C ASP A 407 37.06 -16.89 -25.67
N ASN A 408 36.04 -16.18 -26.20
CA ASN A 408 35.49 -16.24 -27.55
C ASN A 408 34.39 -17.25 -27.96
N HIS A 409 33.45 -16.63 -28.68
CA HIS A 409 32.60 -17.13 -29.78
C HIS A 409 31.32 -17.95 -29.51
N ASN A 410 30.21 -17.25 -29.77
CA ASN A 410 29.27 -17.42 -30.90
C ASN A 410 28.46 -18.72 -31.07
N ASN A 411 27.17 -18.48 -31.41
CA ASN A 411 26.24 -19.27 -32.22
C ASN A 411 25.43 -20.43 -31.59
N ASN A 412 24.12 -20.13 -31.44
CA ASN A 412 22.97 -20.67 -32.18
C ASN A 412 22.68 -22.18 -32.27
N SER A 413 21.36 -22.45 -32.27
CA SER A 413 20.61 -23.65 -32.74
C SER A 413 20.53 -24.77 -31.68
N ARG A 414 19.39 -25.27 -31.21
CA ARG A 414 18.07 -25.74 -31.74
C ARG A 414 17.95 -27.23 -31.37
N ILE A 415 16.75 -27.59 -30.91
CA ILE A 415 16.09 -28.91 -31.01
C ILE A 415 16.53 -30.01 -30.02
N CYS A 416 15.61 -30.41 -29.14
CA CYS A 416 15.22 -31.83 -29.06
C CYS A 416 13.79 -32.00 -28.52
N THR A 417 12.94 -32.56 -29.36
CA THR A 417 11.59 -33.09 -29.11
C THR A 417 11.66 -34.59 -28.76
N ARG A 418 10.80 -35.04 -27.83
CA ARG A 418 10.18 -36.38 -27.78
C ARG A 418 9.07 -36.33 -26.72
N VAL A 419 7.78 -36.23 -27.07
CA VAL A 419 6.85 -37.23 -27.64
C VAL A 419 6.65 -38.46 -26.76
N GLY A 420 5.41 -38.59 -26.28
CA GLY A 420 4.81 -39.78 -25.69
C GLY A 420 3.30 -39.56 -25.45
N ASN A 421 2.52 -39.56 -26.54
CA ASN A 421 1.05 -39.64 -26.53
C ASN A 421 0.57 -41.00 -26.02
N VAL A 422 -0.57 -41.05 -25.29
CA VAL A 422 -1.64 -42.07 -25.50
C VAL A 422 -3.02 -41.49 -25.15
N SER A 423 -3.87 -41.48 -26.20
CA SER A 423 -5.34 -41.59 -26.32
C SER A 423 -6.32 -40.67 -25.58
N ALA A 424 -7.11 -39.98 -26.42
CA ALA A 424 -8.41 -39.39 -26.18
C ALA A 424 -9.53 -40.43 -25.98
N VAL A 425 -10.56 -40.04 -25.23
CA VAL A 425 -11.96 -40.42 -25.48
C VAL A 425 -12.79 -39.14 -25.34
N GLU A 426 -13.47 -38.80 -26.42
CA GLU A 426 -14.48 -37.76 -26.54
C GLU A 426 -15.74 -38.15 -25.75
N ASP A 427 -16.39 -37.19 -25.11
CA ASP A 427 -17.85 -37.16 -25.08
C ASP A 427 -18.33 -35.70 -24.95
N THR A 428 -19.10 -35.31 -25.95
CA THR A 428 -19.74 -33.99 -26.09
C THR A 428 -21.21 -34.16 -25.71
N VAL A 429 -21.71 -33.34 -24.77
CA VAL A 429 -23.16 -33.11 -24.63
C VAL A 429 -23.41 -31.62 -24.48
N LEU A 430 -24.01 -31.07 -25.54
CA LEU A 430 -24.69 -29.79 -25.60
C LEU A 430 -25.94 -29.83 -24.72
N ASP A 431 -26.19 -28.78 -23.93
CA ASP A 431 -27.55 -28.47 -23.48
C ASP A 431 -27.86 -26.98 -23.68
N LYS A 432 -28.91 -26.75 -24.48
CA LYS A 432 -29.59 -25.47 -24.70
C LYS A 432 -30.73 -25.31 -23.69
N PRO A 433 -31.21 -24.08 -23.43
CA PRO A 433 -32.17 -23.81 -22.36
C PRO A 433 -33.61 -24.12 -22.80
N LEU A 434 -34.41 -24.65 -21.88
CA LEU A 434 -35.86 -24.77 -22.00
C LEU A 434 -36.54 -23.63 -21.23
N THR A 435 -37.14 -22.72 -21.99
CA THR A 435 -38.27 -21.89 -21.57
C THR A 435 -39.56 -22.70 -21.64
N LEU A 436 -40.35 -22.66 -20.56
CA LEU A 436 -41.81 -22.50 -20.57
C LEU A 436 -42.24 -21.85 -19.25
#